data_AF-A0A2W2D405-F1
#
_entry.id   AF-A0A2W2D405-F1
#
_cell.length_a   1.000
_cell.length_b   1.000
_cell.length_c   1.000
_cell.angle_alpha   90.00
_cell.angle_beta   90.00
_cell.angle_gamma   90.00
#
_symmetry.space_group_name_H-M   'P 1'
#
loop_
_entity.id
_entity.type
_entity.pdbx_description
1 polymer ?
#
loop_
_entity_poly.entity_id
_entity_poly.type
_entity_poly.pdbx_seq_one_letter_code
_entity_poly.pdbx_strand_id
1 'polypeptide(L)' 'MIAVVAELRKRHIEFWSLHEALDTTTPVGRLVFHVFAALAESVRELIVEGTREGPHPELVPRPRAELPAG' A
#
# COMPACT_ATOMS: atom_id res chain seq x y z
N MET A 1 7.98 2.58 -4.62
CA MET A 1 7.81 2.56 -6.11
C MET A 1 8.60 3.66 -6.83
N ILE A 2 8.76 4.86 -6.26
CA ILE A 2 9.50 5.99 -6.89
C ILE A 2 10.93 5.61 -7.30
N ALA A 3 11.66 4.92 -6.43
CA ALA A 3 13.04 4.51 -6.69
C ALA A 3 13.19 3.61 -7.94
N VAL A 4 12.23 2.70 -8.19
CA VAL A 4 12.28 1.77 -9.32
C VAL A 4 12.11 2.51 -10.64
N VAL A 5 11.14 3.42 -10.72
CA VAL A 5 10.90 4.21 -11.94
C VAL A 5 12.04 5.22 -12.18
N ALA A 6 12.61 5.78 -11.11
CA ALA A 6 13.80 6.64 -11.22
C ALA A 6 15.02 5.87 -11.78
N GLU A 7 15.19 4.62 -11.36
CA GLU A 7 16.30 3.77 -11.81
C GLU A 7 16.13 3.31 -13.26
N LEU A 8 14.89 3.01 -13.70
CA LEU A 8 14.57 2.74 -15.10
C LEU A 8 14.90 3.94 -16.00
N ARG A 9 14.55 5.16 -15.58
CA ARG A 9 14.91 6.39 -16.33
C ARG A 9 16.41 6.60 -16.47
N LYS A 10 17.20 6.36 -15.41
CA LYS A 10 18.67 6.47 -15.50
C LYS A 10 19.27 5.51 -16.53
N ARG A 11 18.57 4.41 -16.82
CA ARG A 11 18.96 3.41 -17.83
C ARG A 11 18.35 3.67 -19.20
N HIS A 12 17.68 4.81 -19.39
CA HIS A 12 16.92 5.14 -20.61
C HIS A 12 15.83 4.12 -20.94
N ILE A 13 15.27 3.46 -19.93
CA ILE A 13 14.15 2.53 -20.06
C ILE A 13 12.84 3.27 -19.79
N GLU A 14 11.92 3.20 -20.74
CA GLU A 14 10.59 3.82 -20.60
C GLU A 14 9.67 2.98 -19.72
N PHE A 15 8.88 3.65 -18.89
CA PHE A 15 7.89 3.02 -18.03
C PHE A 15 6.50 3.57 -18.35
N TRP A 16 5.62 2.65 -18.76
CA TRP A 16 4.23 2.92 -19.13
C TRP A 16 3.30 2.11 -18.22
N SER A 17 2.42 2.80 -17.50
CA SER A 17 1.35 2.13 -16.75
C SER A 17 0.19 1.80 -17.69
N LEU A 18 0.01 0.51 -18.01
CA LEU A 18 -1.04 0.02 -18.91
C LEU A 18 -2.46 0.22 -18.35
N HIS A 19 -2.61 0.32 -17.03
CA HIS A 19 -3.92 0.42 -16.39
C HIS A 19 -4.44 1.87 -16.26
N GLU A 20 -3.54 2.86 -16.25
CA GLU A 20 -3.87 4.27 -15.98
C GLU A 20 -3.57 5.21 -17.16
N ALA A 21 -3.05 4.68 -18.28
CA ALA A 21 -2.57 5.47 -19.42
C ALA A 21 -1.58 6.59 -19.01
N LEU A 22 -0.71 6.29 -18.05
CA LEU A 22 0.25 7.26 -17.48
C LEU A 22 1.63 7.12 -18.13
N ASP A 23 2.01 8.15 -18.89
CA ASP A 23 3.33 8.28 -19.51
C ASP A 23 4.30 9.09 -18.63
N THR A 24 5.22 8.38 -17.98
CA THR A 24 6.24 8.98 -17.09
C THR A 24 7.44 9.61 -17.82
N THR A 25 7.46 9.56 -19.16
CA THR A 25 8.49 10.25 -19.96
C THR A 25 8.22 11.75 -20.04
N THR A 26 6.96 12.18 -19.86
CA THR A 26 6.57 13.59 -19.80
C THR A 26 6.79 14.21 -18.41
N PRO A 27 7.05 15.53 -18.30
CA PRO A 27 7.11 16.22 -17.01
C PRO A 27 5.83 16.07 -16.18
N VAL A 28 4.67 16.17 -16.83
CA VAL A 28 3.35 16.05 -16.18
C VAL A 28 3.13 14.63 -15.66
N GLY A 29 3.42 13.60 -16.46
CA GLY A 29 3.25 12.21 -16.00
C GLY A 29 4.16 11.84 -14.84
N ARG A 30 5.36 12.43 -14.73
CA ARG A 30 6.21 12.27 -13.54
C ARG A 30 5.64 12.91 -12.30
N LEU A 31 5.08 14.11 -12.42
CA LEU A 31 4.45 14.81 -11.31
C LEU A 31 3.28 13.98 -10.77
N VAL A 32 2.39 13.55 -11.67
CA VAL A 32 1.23 12.71 -11.33
C VAL A 32 1.69 11.40 -10.69
N PHE A 33 2.72 10.75 -11.23
CA PHE A 33 3.28 9.54 -10.64
C PHE A 33 3.82 9.75 -9.21
N HIS A 34 4.48 10.88 -8.93
CA HIS A 34 4.96 11.19 -7.58
C HIS A 34 3.82 11.42 -6.59
N VAL A 35 2.75 12.10 -7.00
CA VAL A 35 1.56 12.32 -6.16
C VAL A 35 0.91 10.98 -5.79
N PHE A 36 0.68 10.10 -6.78
CA PHE A 36 0.11 8.78 -6.52
C PHE A 36 1.03 7.91 -5.66
N ALA A 37 2.34 7.97 -5.87
CA ALA A 37 3.27 7.20 -5.07
C ALA A 37 3.27 7.64 -3.59
N ALA A 38 3.22 8.95 -3.32
CA ALA A 38 3.10 9.48 -1.96
C ALA A 38 1.76 9.07 -1.32
N LEU A 39 0.66 9.16 -2.08
CA LEU A 39 -0.65 8.72 -1.59
C LEU A 39 -0.69 7.23 -1.26
N ALA A 40 -0.14 6.39 -2.13
CA ALA A 40 -0.08 4.94 -1.92
C ALA A 40 0.76 4.57 -0.68
N GLU A 41 1.81 5.35 -0.40
CA GLU A 41 2.62 5.19 0.81
C GLU A 41 1.81 5.55 2.06
N SER A 42 1.10 6.68 2.07
CA SER A 42 0.22 7.04 3.19
C SER A 42 -0.90 6.04 3.43
N VAL A 43 -1.54 5.52 2.38
CA VAL A 43 -2.57 4.48 2.50
C VAL A 43 -1.99 3.19 3.08
N ARG A 44 -0.79 2.80 2.66
CA ARG A 44 -0.08 1.64 3.23
C ARG A 44 0.20 1.85 4.71
N GLU A 45 0.65 3.04 5.12
CA GLU A 45 0.87 3.36 6.52
C GLU A 45 -0.41 3.25 7.35
N LEU A 46 -1.53 3.80 6.86
CA LEU A 46 -2.84 3.69 7.53
C LEU A 46 -3.29 2.23 7.71
N ILE A 47 -3.12 1.39 6.69
CA ILE A 47 -3.46 -0.04 6.77
C ILE A 47 -2.58 -0.77 7.81
N VAL A 48 -1.28 -0.45 7.83
CA VAL A 48 -0.33 -1.03 8.79
C VAL A 48 -0.67 -0.58 10.21
N GLU A 49 -1.00 0.69 10.42
CA GLU A 49 -1.38 1.24 11.72
C GLU A 49 -2.66 0.57 12.23
N GLY A 50 -3.71 0.49 11.41
CA GLY A 50 -4.96 -0.18 11.78
C GLY A 50 -4.81 -1.69 12.01
N THR A 51 -3.79 -2.32 11.46
CA THR A 51 -3.45 -3.72 11.79
C THR A 51 -2.72 -3.82 13.14
N ARG A 52 -1.91 -2.82 13.51
CA ARG A 52 -1.18 -2.77 14.80
C ARG A 52 -2.09 -2.49 15.98
N GLU A 53 -3.15 -1.73 15.80
CA GLU A 53 -4.16 -1.50 16.85
C GLU A 53 -4.85 -2.81 17.27
N GLY A 54 -4.82 -3.84 16.40
CA GLY A 54 -5.48 -5.13 16.65
C GLY A 54 -7.01 -4.98 16.73
N PRO A 55 -7.79 -6.06 16.56
CA PRO A 55 -9.21 -5.98 16.86
C PRO A 55 -9.37 -5.57 18.33
N HIS A 56 -10.17 -4.52 18.58
CA HIS A 56 -10.57 -4.11 19.93
C HIS A 56 -10.86 -5.38 20.77
N PRO A 57 -10.30 -5.50 21.99
CA PRO A 57 -10.34 -6.75 22.77
C PRO A 57 -11.75 -7.29 23.05
N GLU A 58 -12.79 -6.48 22.82
CA GLU A 58 -14.20 -6.84 22.94
C GLU A 58 -14.65 -7.92 21.94
N LEU A 59 -13.91 -8.15 20.84
CA LEU A 59 -14.21 -9.18 19.84
C LEU A 59 -13.39 -10.46 20.00
N VAL A 60 -12.61 -10.63 21.07
CA VAL A 60 -11.93 -11.90 21.35
C VAL A 60 -12.98 -12.90 21.87
N PRO A 61 -13.35 -13.94 21.11
CA PRO A 61 -14.30 -14.92 21.58
C PRO A 61 -13.74 -15.59 22.84
N ARG A 62 -14.48 -15.48 23.95
CA ARG A 62 -14.16 -16.17 25.21
C ARG A 62 -13.95 -17.66 24.89
N PRO A 63 -12.87 -18.29 25.36
CA PRO A 63 -12.72 -19.73 25.23
C PRO A 63 -13.95 -20.40 25.84
N ARG A 64 -14.59 -21.29 25.08
CA ARG A 64 -15.73 -22.08 25.57
C ARG A 64 -15.28 -22.78 26.84
N ALA A 65 -15.87 -22.40 27.97
CA ALA A 65 -15.69 -23.15 29.20
C ALA A 65 -16.20 -24.57 28.94
N GLU A 66 -15.29 -25.53 28.96
CA GLU A 66 -15.64 -26.95 28.98
C GLU A 66 -16.48 -27.17 30.24
N LEU A 67 -17.77 -27.49 30.07
CA LEU A 67 -18.59 -27.90 31.20
C LEU A 67 -18.01 -29.21 31.74
N PRO A 68 -17.79 -29.35 33.06
CA PRO A 68 -17.35 -30.60 33.63
C PRO A 68 -18.40 -31.68 33.34
N ALA A 69 -17.98 -32.76 32.69
CA ALA A 69 -18.78 -33.96 32.52
C ALA A 69 -19.09 -34.53 33.91
N GLY A 70 -20.33 -34.34 34.35
CA GLY A 70 -20.92 -35.03 35.51
C GLY A 70 -21.70 -36.25 35.05
#